data_AF-A0A7V4GX01-F1
#
_entry.id   AF-A0A7V4GX01-F1
#
_cell.length_a   1.000
_cell.length_b   1.000
_cell.length_c   1.000
_cell.angle_alpha   90.00
_cell.angle_beta   90.00
_cell.angle_gamma   90.00
#
_symmetry.space_group_name_H-M   'P 1'
#
loop_
_entity.id
_entity.type
_entity.pdbx_description
1 polymer ?
#
loop_
_entity_poly.entity_id
_entity_poly.type
_entity_poly.pdbx_seq_one_letter_code
_entity_poly.pdbx_strand_id
1 'polypeptide(L)' 'MPDSLRIVFRVEIATLLKEGQLDLSRMERVSMLCTNLMNCGHKVVLVSSGAI' A
#
# COMPACT_ATOMS: atom_id res chain seq x y z
N MET A 1 -21.92 -4.13 0.55
CA MET A 1 -21.54 -3.63 1.88
C MET A 1 -21.79 -2.13 1.88
N PRO A 2 -22.79 -1.62 2.64
CA PRO A 2 -23.20 -0.22 2.59
C PRO A 2 -22.11 0.79 3.01
N ASP A 3 -21.01 0.35 3.63
CA ASP A 3 -19.89 1.21 4.08
C ASP A 3 -18.58 1.03 3.25
N SER A 4 -18.70 0.73 1.96
CA SER A 4 -17.52 0.59 1.08
C SER A 4 -16.85 1.95 0.82
N LEU A 5 -15.75 2.22 1.53
CA LEU A 5 -14.89 3.37 1.30
C LEU A 5 -13.94 3.16 0.10
N ARG A 6 -13.55 4.26 -0.54
CA ARG A 6 -12.40 4.33 -1.44
C ARG A 6 -11.21 4.92 -0.69
N ILE A 7 -10.18 4.11 -0.48
CA ILE A 7 -8.99 4.45 0.30
C ILE A 7 -7.81 4.62 -0.66
N VAL A 8 -7.13 5.76 -0.59
CA VAL A 8 -5.95 6.05 -1.40
C VAL A 8 -4.72 6.10 -0.50
N PHE A 9 -3.79 5.17 -0.69
CA PHE A 9 -2.49 5.19 -0.03
C PHE A 9 -1.47 5.85 -0.93
N ARG A 10 -0.91 6.97 -0.48
CA ARG A 10 0.32 7.51 -1.04
C ARG A 10 1.49 7.00 -0.22
N VAL A 11 2.36 6.22 -0.83
CA VAL A 11 3.53 5.63 -0.18
C VAL A 11 4.79 6.26 -0.76
N GLU A 12 5.63 6.83 0.08
CA GLU A 12 6.89 7.39 -0.38
C GLU A 12 7.93 6.29 -0.62
N ILE A 13 8.86 6.47 -1.57
CA ILE A 13 9.87 5.44 -1.85
C ILE A 13 10.70 5.17 -0.60
N ALA A 14 10.97 6.22 0.19
CA ALA A 14 11.68 6.13 1.46
C ALA A 14 11.00 5.17 2.45
N THR A 15 9.68 5.00 2.38
CA THR A 15 8.94 4.03 3.21
C THR A 15 9.24 2.59 2.81
N LEU A 16 9.52 2.35 1.52
CA LEU A 16 9.82 1.02 0.97
C LEU A 16 11.31 0.69 0.95
N LEU A 17 12.18 1.66 1.21
CA LEU A 17 13.63 1.48 1.20
C LEU A 17 14.19 1.15 2.59
N LYS A 18 15.25 0.35 2.59
CA LYS A 18 16.18 0.15 3.70
C LYS A 18 17.60 0.19 3.14
N GLU A 19 18.45 1.05 3.68
CA GLU A 19 19.85 1.20 3.23
C GLU A 19 19.99 1.46 1.72
N GLY A 20 19.04 2.22 1.14
CA GLY A 20 19.02 2.55 -0.29
C GLY A 20 18.53 1.44 -1.21
N GLN A 21 18.14 0.27 -0.68
CA GLN A 21 17.56 -0.84 -1.43
C GLN A 21 16.10 -1.07 -1.06
N LEU A 22 15.33 -1.69 -1.95
CA LEU A 22 13.95 -2.06 -1.65
C LEU A 22 13.92 -3.12 -0.53
N ASP A 23 13.20 -2.82 0.53
CA ASP A 23 12.96 -3.72 1.64
C ASP A 23 11.68 -4.51 1.35
N LEU A 24 11.85 -5.74 0.86
CA LEU A 24 10.74 -6.64 0.51
C LEU A 24 9.80 -6.88 1.72
N SER A 25 10.34 -6.94 2.94
CA SER A 25 9.52 -7.11 4.15
C SER A 25 8.57 -5.94 4.37
N ARG A 26 8.99 -4.71 4.03
CA ARG A 26 8.12 -3.53 4.11
C ARG A 26 7.08 -3.53 3.01
N MET A 27 7.46 -3.92 1.79
CA MET A 27 6.53 -4.06 0.67
C MET A 27 5.45 -5.10 0.96
N GLU A 28 5.81 -6.26 1.53
CA GLU A 28 4.87 -7.31 1.93
C GLU A 28 3.86 -6.81 2.97
N ARG A 29 4.31 -6.06 3.97
CA ARG A 29 3.40 -5.47 4.99
C ARG A 29 2.40 -4.50 4.37
N VAL A 30 2.84 -3.65 3.44
CA VAL A 30 1.95 -2.72 2.72
C VAL A 30 0.94 -3.50 1.87
N SER A 31 1.39 -4.54 1.17
CA SER A 31 0.55 -5.41 0.36
C SER A 31 -0.52 -6.13 1.22
N MET A 32 -0.13 -6.66 2.37
CA MET A 32 -1.03 -7.31 3.31
C MET A 32 -2.11 -6.35 3.84
N LEU A 33 -1.72 -5.13 4.19
CA LEU A 33 -2.66 -4.10 4.64
C LEU A 33 -3.68 -3.74 3.55
N CYS A 34 -3.21 -3.55 2.31
CA CYS A 34 -4.10 -3.30 1.17
C CYS A 34 -5.07 -4.48 0.94
N THR A 35 -4.56 -5.70 1.01
CA THR A 35 -5.34 -6.92 0.82
C THR A 35 -6.42 -7.08 1.89
N ASN A 36 -6.09 -6.83 3.15
CA ASN A 36 -7.07 -6.87 4.25
C ASN A 36 -8.20 -5.87 4.04
N LEU A 37 -7.88 -4.63 3.63
CA LEU A 37 -8.89 -3.61 3.35
C LEU A 37 -9.77 -3.97 2.15
N MET A 38 -9.18 -4.55 1.10
CA MET A 38 -9.94 -5.07 -0.04
C MET A 38 -10.87 -6.21 0.36
N ASN A 39 -10.41 -7.13 1.22
CA ASN A 39 -11.22 -8.22 1.75
C ASN A 39 -12.37 -7.73 2.65
N CYS A 40 -12.21 -6.59 3.33
CA CYS A 40 -13.29 -5.90 4.04
C CYS A 40 -14.31 -5.21 3.09
N GLY A 41 -14.10 -5.27 1.77
CA GLY A 41 -14.99 -4.70 0.76
C GLY A 41 -14.70 -3.24 0.43
N HIS A 42 -13.54 -2.70 0.81
CA HIS A 42 -13.10 -1.36 0.42
C HIS A 42 -12.37 -1.38 -0.93
N LYS A 43 -12.45 -0.27 -1.66
CA LYS A 43 -11.65 -0.06 -2.87
C LYS A 43 -10.33 0.61 -2.48
N VAL A 44 -9.22 -0.05 -2.73
CA VAL A 44 -7.88 0.48 -2.40
C VAL A 44 -7.17 0.94 -3.67
N VAL A 45 -6.57 2.13 -3.63
CA VAL A 45 -5.66 2.64 -4.66
C VAL A 45 -4.31 2.89 -3.99
N LEU A 46 -3.27 2.19 -4.42
CA LEU A 46 -1.90 2.39 -3.94
C LEU A 46 -1.13 3.23 -4.97
N VAL A 47 -0.53 4.32 -4.52
CA VAL A 47 0.31 5.21 -5.31
C VAL A 47 1.67 5.30 -4.65
N SER A 48 2.70 4.71 -5.25
CA SER A 48 4.08 4.84 -4.79
C SER A 48 4.75 6.03 -5.46
N SER A 49 5.43 6.88 -4.70
CA SER A 49 6.47 7.73 -5.30
C SER A 49 7.68 6.84 -5.57
N GLY A 50 8.29 6.94 -6.74
CA GLY A 50 9.38 6.04 -7.16
C GLY A 50 9.03 5.41 -8.51
N ALA A 51 9.36 6.15 -9.56
CA ALA A 51 9.03 5.96 -10.98
C ALA A 51 7.57 6.27 -11.40
N ILE A 52 7.48 7.15 -12.42
CA ILE A 52 6.45 7.12 -13.46
C ILE A 52 6.92 6.08 -14.48
#